data_AF-A0A315QW20-F1
#
_entry.id   AF-A0A315QW20-F1
#
_cell.length_a   1.000
_cell.length_b   1.000
_cell.length_c   1.000
_cell.angle_alpha   90.00
_cell.angle_beta   90.00
_cell.angle_gamma   90.00
#
_symmetry.space_group_name_H-M   'P 1'
#
loop_
_entity.id
_entity.type
_entity.pdbx_description
1 polymer ?
#
loop_
_entity_poly.entity_id
_entity_poly.type
_entity_poly.pdbx_seq_one_letter_code
_entity_poly.pdbx_strand_id
1 'polypeptide(L)'
;MINTQPNTEKFIPDFEYLLFDFSKYSDLEIIGSIQLQIVLKILHTSFIDKDYDKIFADILKLIKKLNDTKTILEYFTTGMKYILEIKDYDFDIMHDKVNLIIPERSETFMSTANKLREEGKLDGIKEGIKEGRKEGMKEGRKQELIETISILIKDKLPIDKLPDNLESKLNKLDLIVLREIRTDLLKDIINIESIEDLEEYLN
;
A
#
# COMPACT_ATOMS: atom_id res chain seq x y z
N MET A 1 -45.93 -34.21 1.50
CA MET A 1 -45.38 -35.00 2.63
C MET A 1 -44.06 -35.58 2.19
N ILE A 2 -42.96 -35.21 2.85
CA ILE A 2 -41.64 -35.79 2.59
C ILE A 2 -41.64 -37.17 3.26
N ASN A 3 -41.47 -38.23 2.47
CA ASN A 3 -41.43 -39.61 2.95
C ASN A 3 -40.08 -39.84 3.63
N THR A 4 -40.04 -39.79 4.96
CA THR A 4 -38.81 -40.02 5.74
C THR A 4 -38.81 -41.44 6.31
N GLN A 5 -37.65 -42.10 6.25
CA GLN A 5 -37.46 -43.44 6.80
C GLN A 5 -37.34 -43.39 8.34
N PRO A 6 -37.65 -44.48 9.06
CA PRO A 6 -37.59 -44.50 10.52
C PRO A 6 -36.19 -44.13 11.05
N ASN A 7 -36.11 -43.37 12.14
CA ASN A 7 -34.89 -42.93 12.85
C ASN A 7 -34.01 -41.83 12.20
N THR A 8 -34.47 -41.13 11.16
CA THR A 8 -33.70 -39.99 10.60
C THR A 8 -33.94 -38.65 11.30
N GLU A 9 -34.92 -38.57 12.22
CA GLU A 9 -35.34 -37.34 12.90
C GLU A 9 -34.20 -36.60 13.62
N LYS A 10 -33.23 -37.33 14.19
CA LYS A 10 -32.06 -36.76 14.89
C LYS A 10 -31.04 -36.08 13.97
N PHE A 11 -31.19 -36.27 12.65
CA PHE A 11 -30.30 -35.73 11.62
C PHE A 11 -30.99 -34.67 10.75
N ILE A 12 -32.26 -34.35 11.02
CA ILE A 12 -32.96 -33.24 10.35
C ILE A 12 -32.66 -31.98 11.16
N PRO A 13 -31.93 -31.01 10.59
CA PRO A 13 -31.60 -29.79 11.32
C PRO A 13 -32.87 -28.98 11.57
N ASP A 14 -33.10 -28.58 12.82
CA ASP A 14 -34.21 -27.72 13.23
C ASP A 14 -33.79 -26.26 13.05
N PHE A 15 -34.18 -25.67 11.93
CA PHE A 15 -33.99 -24.24 11.66
C PHE A 15 -35.22 -23.68 10.95
N GLU A 16 -35.58 -22.46 11.32
CA GLU A 16 -36.55 -21.67 10.58
C GLU A 16 -35.89 -21.21 9.26
N TYR A 17 -36.54 -21.50 8.14
CA TYR A 17 -36.08 -21.07 6.83
C TYR A 17 -37.12 -20.20 6.16
N LEU A 18 -36.63 -19.21 5.42
CA LEU A 18 -37.45 -18.40 4.54
C LEU A 18 -37.25 -18.89 3.10
N LEU A 19 -38.26 -19.56 2.55
CA LEU A 19 -38.21 -20.04 1.17
C LEU A 19 -38.67 -18.92 0.23
N PHE A 20 -37.73 -18.40 -0.56
CA PHE A 20 -38.05 -17.48 -1.65
C PHE A 20 -38.28 -18.25 -2.96
N ASP A 21 -39.47 -18.08 -3.52
CA ASP A 21 -39.80 -18.64 -4.83
C ASP A 21 -39.39 -17.65 -5.94
N PHE A 22 -38.27 -17.97 -6.60
CA PHE A 22 -37.75 -17.16 -7.69
C PHE A 22 -38.40 -17.44 -9.05
N SER A 23 -39.27 -18.45 -9.16
CA SER A 23 -39.90 -18.82 -10.44
C SER A 23 -40.79 -17.73 -11.04
N LYS A 24 -41.18 -16.75 -10.21
CA LYS A 24 -42.04 -15.61 -10.60
C LYS A 24 -41.28 -14.45 -11.22
N TYR A 25 -39.96 -14.45 -11.13
CA TYR A 25 -39.11 -13.40 -11.67
C TYR A 25 -38.59 -13.82 -13.03
N SER A 26 -38.54 -12.87 -13.96
CA SER A 26 -37.86 -13.04 -15.23
C SER A 26 -36.34 -13.11 -15.03
N ASP A 27 -35.63 -13.70 -16.00
CA ASP A 27 -34.16 -13.70 -16.01
C ASP A 27 -33.57 -12.29 -15.84
N LEU A 28 -34.20 -11.27 -16.40
CA LEU A 28 -33.77 -9.87 -16.23
C LEU A 28 -33.91 -9.36 -14.80
N GLU A 29 -34.95 -9.79 -14.09
CA GLU A 29 -35.17 -9.43 -12.68
C GLU A 29 -34.24 -10.20 -11.73
N ILE A 30 -33.87 -11.43 -12.10
CA ILE A 30 -32.95 -12.27 -11.30
C ILE A 30 -31.49 -11.89 -11.56
N ILE A 31 -31.08 -11.80 -12.82
CA ILE A 31 -29.70 -11.54 -13.25
C ILE A 31 -29.36 -10.04 -13.10
N GLY A 32 -30.38 -9.18 -13.18
CA GLY A 32 -30.25 -7.74 -13.06
C GLY A 32 -29.73 -7.06 -14.34
N SER A 33 -29.65 -5.73 -14.28
CA SER A 33 -29.22 -4.90 -15.41
C SER A 33 -27.77 -5.20 -15.85
N ILE A 34 -27.45 -4.88 -17.11
CA ILE A 34 -26.07 -5.02 -17.63
C ILE A 34 -25.08 -4.26 -16.75
N GLN A 35 -25.45 -3.07 -16.28
CA GLN A 35 -24.66 -2.25 -15.38
C GLN A 35 -24.35 -2.97 -14.06
N LEU A 36 -25.38 -3.56 -13.42
CA LEU A 36 -25.20 -4.30 -12.18
C LEU A 36 -24.27 -5.50 -12.39
N GLN A 37 -24.45 -6.23 -13.49
CA GLN A 37 -23.59 -7.37 -13.83
C GLN A 37 -22.13 -6.96 -14.02
N ILE A 38 -21.87 -5.82 -14.68
CA ILE A 38 -20.51 -5.28 -14.87
C ILE A 38 -19.88 -4.97 -13.50
N VAL A 39 -20.59 -4.20 -12.66
CA VAL A 39 -20.08 -3.79 -11.33
C VAL A 39 -19.79 -5.02 -10.47
N LEU A 40 -20.74 -5.96 -10.36
CA LEU A 40 -20.56 -7.17 -9.55
C LEU A 40 -19.39 -8.02 -10.07
N LYS A 41 -19.24 -8.17 -11.39
CA LYS A 41 -18.12 -8.93 -11.95
C LYS A 41 -16.77 -8.25 -11.69
N ILE A 42 -16.68 -6.93 -11.82
CA ILE A 42 -15.48 -6.15 -11.51
C ILE A 42 -15.13 -6.32 -10.03
N LEU A 43 -16.07 -6.11 -9.11
CA LEU A 43 -15.82 -6.29 -7.67
C LEU A 43 -15.40 -7.72 -7.34
N HIS A 44 -16.07 -8.69 -7.95
CA HIS A 44 -15.77 -10.10 -7.79
C HIS A 44 -14.36 -10.47 -8.29
N THR A 45 -13.79 -9.73 -9.24
CA THR A 45 -12.41 -9.99 -9.69
C THR A 45 -11.45 -10.01 -8.52
N SER A 46 -11.56 -9.09 -7.56
CA SER A 46 -10.65 -8.98 -6.41
C SER A 46 -10.48 -10.29 -5.62
N PHE A 47 -11.49 -11.16 -5.61
CA PHE A 47 -11.49 -12.43 -4.86
C PHE A 47 -11.13 -13.67 -5.70
N ILE A 48 -10.94 -13.52 -7.01
CA ILE A 48 -10.73 -14.65 -7.93
C ILE A 48 -9.46 -14.51 -8.76
N ASP A 49 -8.63 -15.56 -8.74
CA ASP A 49 -7.47 -15.68 -9.63
C ASP A 49 -7.64 -16.76 -10.70
N LYS A 50 -8.46 -17.79 -10.43
CA LYS A 50 -8.80 -18.82 -11.43
C LYS A 50 -9.76 -18.26 -12.47
N ASP A 51 -9.55 -18.57 -13.75
CA ASP A 51 -10.39 -18.13 -14.87
C ASP A 51 -10.53 -16.61 -15.02
N TYR A 52 -9.64 -15.82 -14.41
CA TYR A 52 -9.66 -14.35 -14.50
C TYR A 52 -9.69 -13.88 -15.96
N ASP A 53 -8.90 -14.52 -16.83
CA ASP A 53 -8.83 -14.27 -18.26
C ASP A 53 -10.21 -14.28 -18.96
N LYS A 54 -11.06 -15.24 -18.58
CA LYS A 54 -12.42 -15.41 -19.08
C LYS A 54 -13.36 -14.36 -18.47
N ILE A 55 -13.24 -14.12 -17.17
CA ILE A 55 -14.05 -13.11 -16.46
C ILE A 55 -13.80 -11.72 -17.06
N PHE A 56 -12.54 -11.37 -17.31
CA PHE A 56 -12.14 -10.13 -17.93
C PHE A 56 -12.75 -9.98 -19.33
N ALA A 57 -12.65 -11.01 -20.16
CA ALA A 57 -13.28 -11.02 -21.48
C ALA A 57 -14.81 -10.87 -21.41
N ASP A 58 -15.46 -11.47 -20.41
CA ASP A 58 -16.91 -11.34 -20.21
C ASP A 58 -17.32 -9.94 -19.75
N ILE A 59 -16.52 -9.28 -18.90
CA ILE A 59 -16.73 -7.87 -18.52
C ILE A 59 -16.67 -6.98 -19.77
N LEU A 60 -15.67 -7.16 -20.62
CA LEU A 60 -15.53 -6.40 -21.87
C LEU A 60 -16.75 -6.62 -22.79
N LYS A 61 -17.19 -7.86 -22.96
CA LYS A 61 -18.40 -8.16 -23.75
C LYS A 61 -19.66 -7.49 -23.18
N LEU A 62 -19.80 -7.41 -21.85
CA LEU A 62 -20.93 -6.72 -21.22
C LEU A 62 -20.87 -5.21 -21.44
N ILE A 63 -19.69 -4.60 -21.28
CA ILE A 63 -19.50 -3.17 -21.55
C ILE A 63 -19.86 -2.85 -23.01
N LYS A 64 -19.47 -3.70 -23.97
CA LYS A 64 -19.80 -3.54 -25.39
C LYS A 64 -21.31 -3.55 -25.69
N LYS A 65 -22.12 -4.21 -24.85
CA LYS A 65 -23.58 -4.29 -25.02
C LYS A 65 -24.32 -3.03 -24.55
N LEU A 66 -23.65 -2.09 -23.89
CA LEU A 66 -24.26 -0.83 -23.49
C LEU A 66 -24.45 0.04 -24.75
N ASN A 67 -25.61 0.70 -24.87
CA ASN A 67 -25.99 1.46 -26.06
C ASN A 67 -25.55 2.94 -26.01
N ASP A 68 -25.19 3.44 -24.82
CA ASP A 68 -24.85 4.86 -24.62
C ASP A 68 -23.33 5.06 -24.52
N THR A 69 -22.77 5.84 -25.44
CA THR A 69 -21.32 6.04 -25.57
C THR A 69 -20.66 6.65 -24.34
N LYS A 70 -21.38 7.54 -23.62
CA LYS A 70 -20.87 8.18 -22.40
C LYS A 70 -20.82 7.17 -21.25
N THR A 71 -21.91 6.44 -21.05
CA THR A 71 -22.02 5.36 -20.06
C THR A 71 -20.95 4.29 -20.32
N ILE A 72 -20.76 3.85 -21.57
CA ILE A 72 -19.68 2.90 -21.93
C ILE A 72 -18.32 3.42 -21.47
N LEU A 73 -18.01 4.69 -21.72
CA LEU A 73 -16.72 5.28 -21.37
C LEU A 73 -16.51 5.35 -19.85
N GLU A 74 -17.53 5.77 -19.09
CA GLU A 74 -17.45 5.87 -17.64
C GLU A 74 -17.24 4.50 -16.96
N TYR A 75 -18.02 3.50 -17.37
CA TYR A 75 -17.89 2.12 -16.85
C TYR A 75 -16.57 1.49 -17.25
N PHE A 76 -16.13 1.69 -18.50
CA PHE A 76 -14.84 1.19 -18.96
C PHE A 76 -13.69 1.82 -18.18
N THR A 77 -13.62 3.15 -18.12
CA THR A 77 -12.50 3.86 -17.47
C THR A 77 -12.44 3.54 -15.97
N THR A 78 -13.58 3.59 -15.28
CA THR A 78 -13.64 3.32 -13.83
C THR A 78 -13.34 1.85 -13.54
N GLY A 79 -13.90 0.94 -14.33
CA GLY A 79 -13.69 -0.50 -14.18
C GLY A 79 -12.24 -0.91 -14.45
N MET A 80 -11.62 -0.39 -15.52
CA MET A 80 -10.23 -0.67 -15.85
C MET A 80 -9.29 -0.10 -14.78
N LYS A 81 -9.57 1.10 -14.25
CA LYS A 81 -8.79 1.67 -13.15
C LYS A 81 -8.78 0.73 -11.94
N TYR A 82 -9.95 0.30 -11.49
CA TYR A 82 -10.08 -0.61 -10.35
C TYR A 82 -9.35 -1.95 -10.58
N ILE A 83 -9.55 -2.54 -11.77
CA ILE A 83 -8.93 -3.81 -12.13
C ILE A 83 -7.40 -3.71 -12.08
N LEU A 84 -6.84 -2.67 -12.71
CA LEU A 84 -5.38 -2.47 -12.78
C LEU A 84 -4.75 -2.16 -11.42
N GLU A 85 -5.48 -1.54 -10.50
CA GLU A 85 -5.00 -1.26 -9.15
C GLU A 85 -4.93 -2.53 -8.27
N ILE A 86 -5.81 -3.49 -8.50
CA ILE A 86 -6.01 -4.63 -7.57
C ILE A 86 -5.48 -5.94 -8.13
N LYS A 87 -5.41 -6.08 -9.46
CA LYS A 87 -4.95 -7.30 -10.11
C LYS A 87 -3.58 -7.15 -10.71
N ASP A 88 -2.69 -8.02 -10.25
CA ASP A 88 -1.41 -8.30 -10.90
C ASP A 88 -1.63 -9.26 -12.07
N TYR A 89 -2.22 -8.73 -13.13
CA TYR A 89 -2.47 -9.46 -14.37
C TYR A 89 -1.67 -8.85 -15.51
N ASP A 90 -1.23 -9.69 -16.45
CA ASP A 90 -0.36 -9.27 -17.53
C ASP A 90 -1.02 -8.17 -18.38
N PHE A 91 -0.31 -7.03 -18.45
CA PHE A 91 -0.78 -5.84 -19.12
C PHE A 91 -0.98 -6.05 -20.63
N ASP A 92 -0.05 -6.72 -21.28
CA ASP A 92 -0.09 -6.94 -22.73
C ASP A 92 -1.25 -7.87 -23.07
N ILE A 93 -1.50 -8.90 -22.25
CA ILE A 93 -2.68 -9.78 -22.40
C ILE A 93 -4.00 -8.98 -22.23
N MET A 94 -4.07 -8.06 -21.27
CA MET A 94 -5.25 -7.19 -21.12
C MET A 94 -5.45 -6.28 -22.33
N HIS A 95 -4.38 -5.64 -22.77
CA HIS A 95 -4.40 -4.73 -23.91
C HIS A 95 -4.87 -5.45 -25.17
N ASP A 96 -4.33 -6.64 -25.46
CA ASP A 96 -4.72 -7.45 -26.60
C ASP A 96 -6.21 -7.83 -26.57
N LYS A 97 -6.76 -8.11 -25.38
CA LYS A 97 -8.19 -8.39 -25.24
C LYS A 97 -9.07 -7.17 -25.41
N VAL A 98 -8.66 -6.02 -24.89
CA VAL A 98 -9.37 -4.77 -25.14
C VAL A 98 -9.38 -4.48 -26.64
N ASN A 99 -8.23 -4.60 -27.31
CA ASN A 99 -8.11 -4.43 -28.76
C ASN A 99 -9.02 -5.38 -29.54
N LEU A 100 -9.10 -6.64 -29.11
CA LEU A 100 -9.92 -7.64 -29.79
C LEU A 100 -11.43 -7.42 -29.59
N ILE A 101 -11.85 -7.08 -28.36
CA ILE A 101 -13.27 -7.09 -27.97
C ILE A 101 -13.90 -5.70 -28.17
N ILE A 102 -13.21 -4.63 -27.75
CA ILE A 102 -13.67 -3.23 -27.80
C ILE A 102 -12.55 -2.31 -28.33
N PRO A 103 -12.17 -2.45 -29.62
CA PRO A 103 -11.03 -1.72 -30.19
C PRO A 103 -11.16 -0.20 -30.03
N GLU A 104 -12.38 0.35 -30.02
CA GLU A 104 -12.62 1.79 -29.84
C GLU A 104 -12.17 2.32 -28.47
N ARG A 105 -11.85 1.42 -27.52
CA ARG A 105 -11.43 1.75 -26.15
C ARG A 105 -9.97 1.42 -25.85
N SER A 106 -9.22 0.92 -26.83
CA SER A 106 -7.79 0.64 -26.70
C SER A 106 -6.99 1.85 -26.20
N GLU A 107 -7.19 3.01 -26.83
CA GLU A 107 -6.47 4.24 -26.45
C GLU A 107 -6.84 4.69 -25.02
N THR A 108 -8.12 4.58 -24.64
CA THR A 108 -8.57 4.88 -23.28
C THR A 108 -7.93 3.93 -22.26
N PHE A 109 -7.80 2.64 -22.59
CA PHE A 109 -7.11 1.66 -21.74
C PHE A 109 -5.64 2.04 -21.53
N MET A 110 -4.92 2.32 -22.64
CA MET A 110 -3.53 2.75 -22.60
C MET A 110 -3.33 4.02 -21.78
N SER A 111 -4.18 5.03 -21.97
CA SER A 111 -4.14 6.28 -21.21
C SER A 111 -4.35 6.05 -19.71
N THR A 112 -5.33 5.21 -19.35
CA THR A 112 -5.63 4.86 -17.95
C THR A 112 -4.44 4.15 -17.30
N ALA A 113 -3.86 3.18 -17.98
CA ALA A 113 -2.73 2.42 -17.48
C ALA A 113 -1.45 3.25 -17.33
N ASN A 114 -1.16 4.12 -18.31
CA ASN A 114 -0.02 5.03 -18.22
C ASN A 114 -0.17 5.99 -17.05
N LYS A 115 -1.37 6.52 -16.82
CA LYS A 115 -1.65 7.38 -15.67
C LYS A 115 -1.39 6.65 -14.34
N LEU A 116 -1.87 5.42 -14.19
CA LEU A 116 -1.62 4.62 -12.99
C LEU A 116 -0.13 4.31 -12.78
N ARG A 117 0.61 4.00 -13.85
CA ARG A 117 2.05 3.77 -13.79
C ARG A 117 2.81 5.02 -13.33
N GLU A 118 2.46 6.19 -13.83
CA GLU A 118 3.06 7.46 -13.39
C GLU A 118 2.68 7.82 -11.95
N GLU A 119 1.42 7.59 -11.54
CA GLU A 119 0.99 7.76 -10.15
C GLU A 119 1.80 6.86 -9.21
N GLY A 120 1.92 5.56 -9.54
CA GLY A 120 2.72 4.62 -8.77
C GLY A 120 4.20 4.99 -8.68
N LYS A 121 4.79 5.49 -9.78
CA LYS A 121 6.17 5.98 -9.79
C LYS A 121 6.34 7.20 -8.88
N LEU A 122 5.43 8.17 -8.96
CA LEU A 122 5.48 9.37 -8.14
C LEU A 122 5.33 9.04 -6.65
N ASP A 123 4.44 8.13 -6.31
CA ASP A 123 4.24 7.72 -4.92
C ASP A 123 5.45 6.94 -4.38
N GLY A 124 6.05 6.07 -5.19
CA GLY A 124 7.32 5.41 -4.84
C GLY A 124 8.46 6.41 -4.59
N ILE A 125 8.57 7.48 -5.41
CA ILE A 125 9.55 8.55 -5.19
C ILE A 125 9.29 9.30 -3.88
N LYS A 126 8.04 9.66 -3.60
CA LYS A 126 7.67 10.38 -2.37
C LYS A 126 7.98 9.54 -1.12
N GLU A 127 7.64 8.25 -1.16
CA GLU A 127 7.92 7.32 -0.07
C GLU A 127 9.42 7.15 0.13
N GLY A 128 10.17 6.92 -0.95
CA GLY A 128 11.63 6.83 -0.90
C GLY A 128 12.32 8.09 -0.35
N ILE A 129 11.85 9.29 -0.73
CA ILE A 129 12.36 10.55 -0.17
C ILE A 129 12.06 10.66 1.32
N LYS A 130 10.84 10.27 1.74
CA LYS A 130 10.42 10.34 3.14
C LYS A 130 11.24 9.38 4.01
N GLU A 131 11.41 8.14 3.57
CA GLU A 131 12.23 7.14 4.25
C GLU A 131 13.70 7.55 4.28
N GLY A 132 14.26 7.92 3.14
CA GLY A 132 15.65 8.37 3.03
C GLY A 132 15.95 9.60 3.90
N ARG A 133 15.02 10.56 4.00
CA ARG A 133 15.17 11.71 4.91
C ARG A 133 15.15 11.29 6.38
N LYS A 134 14.28 10.34 6.75
CA LYS A 134 14.18 9.83 8.12
C LYS A 134 15.45 9.07 8.52
N GLU A 135 15.95 8.21 7.63
CA GLU A 135 17.21 7.47 7.84
C GLU A 135 18.41 8.41 7.87
N GLY A 136 18.52 9.33 6.91
CA GLY A 136 19.59 10.33 6.87
C GLY A 136 19.63 11.22 8.11
N MET A 137 18.47 11.66 8.62
CA MET A 137 18.40 12.40 9.89
C MET A 137 18.84 11.56 11.10
N LYS A 138 18.50 10.26 11.11
CA LYS A 138 18.90 9.35 12.19
C LYS A 138 20.41 9.11 12.17
N GLU A 139 20.97 8.87 11.00
CA GLU A 139 22.40 8.64 10.81
C GLU A 139 23.22 9.90 11.09
N GLY A 140 22.80 11.06 10.57
CA GLY A 140 23.46 12.33 10.85
C GLY A 140 23.47 12.69 12.33
N ARG A 141 22.36 12.48 13.07
CA ARG A 141 22.33 12.64 14.53
C ARG A 141 23.27 11.68 15.24
N LYS A 142 23.45 10.47 14.73
CA LYS A 142 24.34 9.48 15.32
C LYS A 142 25.79 9.86 15.13
N GLN A 143 26.16 10.25 13.90
CA GLN A 143 27.49 10.72 13.56
C GLN A 143 27.88 11.95 14.39
N GLU A 144 26.98 12.94 14.52
CA GLU A 144 27.21 14.11 15.37
C GLU A 144 27.47 13.73 16.83
N LEU A 145 26.67 12.82 17.41
CA LEU A 145 26.90 12.36 18.79
C LEU A 145 28.25 11.66 18.95
N ILE A 146 28.64 10.81 18.00
CA ILE A 146 29.93 10.09 18.03
C ILE A 146 31.09 11.07 17.89
N GLU A 147 30.98 12.04 16.98
CA GLU A 147 31.97 13.10 16.79
C GLU A 147 32.11 13.94 18.06
N THR A 148 31.00 14.41 18.64
CA THR A 148 30.99 15.16 19.89
C THR A 148 31.61 14.35 21.04
N ILE A 149 31.23 13.08 21.22
CA ILE A 149 31.86 12.19 22.23
C ILE A 149 33.37 12.09 22.00
N SER A 150 33.81 11.95 20.74
CA SER A 150 35.22 11.81 20.41
C SER A 150 36.02 13.06 20.76
N ILE A 151 35.46 14.25 20.52
CA ILE A 151 36.05 15.54 20.91
C ILE A 151 36.16 15.64 22.44
N LEU A 152 35.07 15.38 23.17
CA LEU A 152 35.06 15.47 24.64
C LEU A 152 36.06 14.49 25.30
N ILE A 153 36.21 13.29 24.76
CA ILE A 153 37.18 12.32 25.26
C ILE A 153 38.62 12.81 25.00
N LYS A 154 38.88 13.37 23.82
CA LYS A 154 40.19 13.94 23.47
C LYS A 154 40.59 15.13 24.34
N ASP A 155 39.63 15.92 24.80
CA ASP A 155 39.92 17.01 25.73
C ASP A 155 40.23 16.51 27.15
N LYS A 156 39.54 15.45 27.62
CA LYS A 156 39.79 14.86 28.96
C LYS A 156 40.99 13.93 29.03
N LEU A 157 41.25 13.17 27.97
CA LEU A 157 42.38 12.24 27.86
C LEU A 157 43.32 12.80 26.80
N PRO A 158 44.62 13.00 27.07
CA PRO A 158 45.57 13.53 26.10
C PRO A 158 45.89 12.48 25.02
N ILE A 159 44.91 12.17 24.18
CA ILE A 159 44.97 11.20 23.09
C ILE A 159 44.74 11.93 21.76
N ASP A 160 45.59 11.66 20.77
CA ASP A 160 45.49 12.36 19.48
C ASP A 160 44.28 11.91 18.65
N LYS A 161 43.90 10.63 18.77
CA LYS A 161 42.79 9.99 18.07
C LYS A 161 42.12 8.97 18.99
N LEU A 162 40.79 8.85 18.87
CA LEU A 162 40.05 7.77 19.50
C LEU A 162 40.49 6.42 18.89
N PRO A 163 40.83 5.40 19.71
CA PRO A 163 41.13 4.06 19.23
C PRO A 163 40.00 3.48 18.36
N ASP A 164 40.35 2.86 17.23
CA ASP A 164 39.38 2.33 16.25
C ASP A 164 38.41 1.28 16.86
N ASN A 165 38.85 0.57 17.91
CA ASN A 165 38.04 -0.39 18.65
C ASN A 165 36.92 0.27 19.49
N LEU A 166 37.09 1.53 19.90
CA LEU A 166 36.09 2.31 20.61
C LEU A 166 35.14 2.97 19.62
N GLU A 167 35.67 3.54 18.54
CA GLU A 167 34.86 4.14 17.46
C GLU A 167 33.89 3.10 16.85
N SER A 168 34.36 1.89 16.58
CA SER A 168 33.52 0.79 16.10
C SER A 168 32.49 0.30 17.14
N LYS A 169 32.74 0.47 18.44
CA LYS A 169 31.74 0.20 19.49
C LYS A 169 30.68 1.28 19.54
N LEU A 170 31.07 2.56 19.51
CA LEU A 170 30.16 3.70 19.50
C LEU A 170 29.22 3.64 18.29
N ASN A 171 29.74 3.28 17.11
CA ASN A 171 28.95 3.07 15.90
C ASN A 171 27.90 1.95 16.00
N LYS A 172 28.01 1.03 16.97
CA LYS A 172 27.01 -0.04 17.19
C LYS A 172 25.95 0.33 18.23
N LEU A 173 26.19 1.36 19.04
CA LEU A 173 25.25 1.81 20.05
C LEU A 173 24.04 2.50 19.41
N ASP A 174 22.93 2.47 20.12
CA ASP A 174 21.76 3.24 19.76
C ASP A 174 21.93 4.73 20.12
N LEU A 175 21.06 5.56 19.57
CA LEU A 175 21.08 7.02 19.76
C LEU A 175 20.83 7.44 21.21
N ILE A 176 20.13 6.65 22.01
CA ILE A 176 19.77 7.00 23.39
C ILE A 176 21.02 6.84 24.25
N VAL A 177 21.69 5.70 24.14
CA VAL A 177 22.94 5.42 24.87
C VAL A 177 24.02 6.43 24.50
N LEU A 178 24.16 6.78 23.21
CA LEU A 178 25.11 7.82 22.78
C LEU A 178 24.79 9.19 23.40
N ARG A 179 23.51 9.55 23.52
CA ARG A 179 23.10 10.80 24.20
C ARG A 179 23.40 10.79 25.69
N GLU A 180 23.21 9.66 26.35
CA GLU A 180 23.54 9.50 27.78
C GLU A 180 25.04 9.68 27.99
N ILE A 181 25.86 8.97 27.21
CA ILE A 181 27.34 9.09 27.26
C ILE A 181 27.76 10.55 27.06
N ARG A 182 27.26 11.22 26.02
CA ARG A 182 27.57 12.64 25.77
C ARG A 182 27.19 13.52 26.96
N THR A 183 25.97 13.36 27.47
CA THR A 183 25.47 14.17 28.59
C THR A 183 26.32 13.99 29.84
N ASP A 184 26.71 12.76 30.15
CA ASP A 184 27.55 12.46 31.30
C ASP A 184 28.97 13.03 31.14
N LEU A 185 29.55 12.97 29.94
CA LEU A 185 30.85 13.60 29.68
C LEU A 185 30.81 15.12 29.85
N LEU A 186 29.70 15.78 29.46
CA LEU A 186 29.52 17.22 29.56
C LEU A 186 29.34 17.73 31.00
N LYS A 187 28.76 16.93 31.91
CA LYS A 187 28.54 17.33 33.32
C LYS A 187 29.81 17.76 34.03
N ASP A 188 30.94 17.16 33.67
CA ASP A 188 32.23 17.48 34.30
C ASP A 188 32.97 18.65 33.62
N ILE A 189 32.42 19.21 32.53
CA ILE A 189 33.08 20.21 31.68
C ILE A 189 32.35 21.56 31.72
N ILE A 190 31.02 21.54 31.69
CA ILE A 190 30.22 22.77 31.63
C ILE A 190 30.10 23.36 33.04
N ASN A 191 30.65 24.56 33.25
CA ASN A 191 30.50 25.35 34.47
C ASN A 191 29.67 26.61 34.19
N ILE A 192 28.38 26.42 33.94
CA ILE A 192 27.41 27.51 33.72
C ILE A 192 26.51 27.57 34.96
N GLU A 193 26.57 28.67 35.68
CA GLU A 193 25.86 28.84 36.95
C GLU A 193 24.68 29.83 36.83
N SER A 194 24.65 30.62 35.75
CA SER A 194 23.64 31.64 35.48
C SER A 194 23.25 31.74 34.00
N ILE A 195 22.17 32.48 33.70
CA ILE A 195 21.74 32.74 32.32
C ILE A 195 22.68 33.74 31.66
N GLU A 196 23.24 34.66 32.45
CA GLU A 196 24.22 35.65 32.01
C GLU A 196 25.49 34.98 31.45
N ASP A 197 25.94 33.86 32.03
CA ASP A 197 27.07 33.07 31.51
C ASP A 197 26.79 32.48 30.11
N LEU A 198 25.52 32.20 29.79
CA LEU A 198 25.12 31.71 28.46
C LEU A 198 25.09 32.84 27.42
N GLU A 199 24.74 34.06 27.84
CA GLU A 199 24.69 35.23 26.95
C GLU A 199 26.08 35.63 26.44
N GLU A 200 27.16 35.31 27.17
CA GLU A 200 28.53 35.54 26.73
C GLU A 200 28.89 34.74 25.46
N TYR A 201 28.27 33.58 25.22
CA TYR A 201 28.50 32.76 24.02
C TYR A 201 27.68 33.19 22.79
N LEU A 202 26.76 34.14 22.95
CA LEU A 202 25.83 34.59 21.89
C LEU A 202 26.19 35.97 21.31
N ASN A 203 27.21 36.64 21.86
CA ASN A 203 27.73 37.94 21.40
C ASN A 203 28.97 37.79 20.51
#